data_AF-A0A821IUZ3-F1
#
_entry.id   AF-A0A821IUZ3-F1
#
_cell.length_a   1.000
_cell.length_b   1.000
_cell.length_c   1.000
_cell.angle_alpha   90.00
_cell.angle_beta   90.00
_cell.angle_gamma   90.00
#
_symmetry.space_group_name_H-M   'P 1'
#
loop_
_entity.id
_entity.type
_entity.pdbx_description
1 polymer ?
#
loop_
_entity_poly.entity_id
_entity_poly.type
_entity_poly.pdbx_seq_one_letter_code
_entity_poly.pdbx_strand_id
1 'polypeptide(L)' 'IIGSGIFISAKAVLEYSGSYGLSIGVWIGCGLLCIMGALCYAELGCAYVSSGGDYTYLR' A
#
# COMPACT_ATOMS: atom_id res chain seq x y z
N ILE A 1 2.69 -4.60 5.50
CA ILE A 1 4.10 -4.33 5.85
C ILE A 1 4.09 -3.32 7.01
N ILE A 2 4.84 -3.57 8.09
CA ILE A 2 4.91 -2.66 9.24
C ILE A 2 6.23 -1.89 9.14
N GLY A 3 6.18 -0.57 9.17
CA GLY A 3 7.34 0.31 9.11
C GLY A 3 7.14 1.58 9.94
N SER A 4 8.18 2.41 10.03
CA SER A 4 8.19 3.65 10.83
C SER A 4 7.21 4.72 10.33
N GLY A 5 6.66 4.59 9.12
CA GLY A 5 5.67 5.51 8.56
C GLY A 5 4.40 5.67 9.42
N ILE A 6 4.04 4.67 10.23
CA ILE A 6 2.87 4.74 11.13
C ILE A 6 2.92 5.94 12.08
N PHE A 7 4.11 6.30 12.56
CA PHE A 7 4.30 7.38 13.53
C PHE A 7 4.13 8.77 12.90
N ILE A 8 4.37 8.90 11.59
CA ILE A 8 4.25 10.16 10.85
C ILE A 8 2.87 10.30 10.20
N SER A 9 2.38 9.23 9.58
CA SER A 9 1.13 9.26 8.80
C SER A 9 -0.11 9.34 9.68
N ALA A 10 -0.07 8.84 10.92
CA ALA A 10 -1.22 8.91 11.84
C ALA A 10 -1.62 10.36 12.18
N LYS A 11 -0.64 11.24 12.46
CA LYS A 11 -0.89 12.67 12.70
C LYS A 11 -1.42 13.34 11.44
N ALA A 12 -0.78 13.11 10.30
CA ALA A 12 -1.15 13.73 9.03
C ALA A 12 -2.59 13.36 8.62
N VAL A 13 -2.95 12.07 8.67
CA VAL A 13 -4.30 11.62 8.28
C VAL A 13 -5.38 12.25 9.18
N LEU A 14 -5.15 12.37 10.49
CA LEU A 14 -6.13 13.00 11.38
C LEU A 14 -6.28 14.51 11.09
N GLU A 15 -5.17 15.19 10.83
CA GLU A 15 -5.12 16.64 10.55
C GLU A 15 -5.79 16.99 9.21
N TYR A 16 -5.58 16.19 8.16
CA TYR A 16 -6.22 16.39 6.86
C TYR A 16 -7.67 15.89 6.80
N SER A 17 -8.02 14.87 7.58
CA SER A 17 -9.36 14.26 7.52
C SER A 17 -10.39 14.95 8.40
N GLY A 18 -9.97 15.76 9.38
CA GLY A 18 -10.82 16.60 10.24
C GLY A 18 -11.77 15.86 11.19
N SER A 19 -12.00 14.56 10.98
CA SER A 19 -12.87 13.70 11.79
C SER A 19 -12.30 12.29 11.91
N TYR A 20 -12.46 11.69 13.09
CA TYR A 20 -12.00 10.33 13.41
C TYR A 20 -12.67 9.25 12.55
N GLY A 21 -13.92 9.45 12.13
CA GLY A 21 -14.62 8.49 11.28
C GLY A 21 -14.05 8.44 9.86
N LEU A 22 -13.68 9.59 9.32
CA LEU A 22 -13.08 9.70 7.99
C LEU A 22 -11.62 9.20 7.99
N SER A 23 -10.86 9.41 9.06
CA SER A 23 -9.47 8.92 9.15
C SER A 23 -9.39 7.39 9.17
N ILE A 24 -10.33 6.72 9.85
CA ILE A 24 -10.46 5.25 9.81
C ILE A 24 -10.85 4.78 8.41
N GLY A 25 -11.75 5.49 7.74
CA GLY A 25 -12.13 5.20 6.35
C GLY A 25 -10.93 5.27 5.38
N VAL A 26 -10.08 6.30 5.51
CA VAL A 26 -8.85 6.46 4.73
C VAL A 26 -7.88 5.31 4.98
N TRP A 27 -7.72 4.88 6.24
CA TRP A 27 -6.88 3.74 6.60
C TRP A 27 -7.35 2.43 5.95
N ILE A 28 -8.65 2.16 6.03
CA ILE A 28 -9.24 0.96 5.41
C ILE A 28 -9.12 1.01 3.89
N GLY A 29 -9.43 2.16 3.27
CA GLY A 29 -9.31 2.34 1.83
C GLY A 29 -7.88 2.15 1.32
N CYS A 30 -6.90 2.75 2.00
CA CYS A 30 -5.48 2.57 1.68
C CYS A 30 -5.05 1.10 1.83
N GLY A 31 -5.47 0.44 2.90
CA GLY A 31 -5.23 -0.99 3.11
C GLY A 31 -5.76 -1.85 1.97
N LEU A 32 -7.00 -1.59 1.51
CA LEU A 32 -7.59 -2.32 0.38
C LEU A 32 -6.80 -2.11 -0.92
N LEU A 33 -6.42 -0.87 -1.23
CA LEU A 33 -5.60 -0.56 -2.41
C LEU A 33 -4.25 -1.28 -2.36
N CYS A 34 -3.58 -1.30 -1.20
CA CYS A 34 -2.33 -2.04 -1.03
C CYS A 34 -2.50 -3.55 -1.27
N ILE A 35 -3.61 -4.14 -0.81
CA ILE A 35 -3.89 -5.58 -1.03
C ILE A 35 -4.09 -5.86 -2.52
N MET A 36 -4.88 -5.03 -3.22
CA MET A 36 -5.09 -5.21 -4.66
C MET A 36 -3.79 -5.06 -5.44
N GLY A 37 -2.97 -4.06 -5.13
CA GLY A 37 -1.66 -3.87 -5.75
C GLY A 37 -0.69 -5.04 -5.48
N ALA A 38 -0.69 -5.56 -4.25
CA ALA A 38 0.11 -6.72 -3.89
C ALA A 38 -0.34 -7.99 -4.63
N LEU A 39 -1.65 -8.16 -4.86
CA LEU A 39 -2.17 -9.26 -5.67
C LEU A 39 -1.67 -9.18 -7.11
N CYS A 40 -1.79 -8.02 -7.76
CA CYS A 40 -1.27 -7.82 -9.11
C CYS A 40 0.24 -8.13 -9.19
N TYR A 41 1.01 -7.67 -8.21
CA TYR A 41 2.44 -7.97 -8.12
C TYR A 41 2.72 -9.47 -7.91
N ALA A 42 1.90 -10.15 -7.12
CA ALA A 42 2.02 -11.59 -6.90
C ALA A 42 1.69 -12.40 -8.17
N GLU A 43 0.67 -11.99 -8.93
CA GLU A 43 0.36 -12.58 -10.24
C GLU A 43 1.52 -12.40 -11.22
N LEU A 44 2.07 -11.19 -11.29
CA LEU A 44 3.21 -10.90 -12.15
C LEU A 44 4.45 -11.73 -11.76
N GLY A 45 4.71 -11.89 -10.47
CA GLY A 45 5.82 -12.71 -9.97
C GLY A 45 5.64 -14.21 -10.13
N CYS A 46 4.40 -14.70 -10.20
CA CYS A 46 4.13 -16.10 -10.57
C CYS A 46 4.25 -16.31 -12.09
N ALA A 47 3.80 -15.35 -12.90
CA ALA A 47 3.85 -15.45 -14.36
C ALA A 47 5.27 -15.29 -14.91
N TYR A 48 6.13 -14.50 -14.26
CA TYR A 48 7.47 -14.20 -14.73
C TYR A 48 8.52 -14.45 -13.63
N VAL A 49 8.86 -15.72 -13.43
CA VAL A 49 9.94 -16.15 -12.51
C VAL A 49 11.30 -15.85 -13.15
N SER A 50 11.73 -14.59 -13.09
CA SER A 50 13.06 -14.18 -13.49
C SER A 50 13.65 -13.21 -12.47
N SER A 51 14.92 -13.40 -12.14
CA SER A 51 15.63 -12.63 -11.12
C SER A 51 15.80 -11.17 -11.57
N GLY A 52 15.29 -10.22 -10.78
CA GLY A 52 15.43 -8.79 -11.04
C GLY A 52 14.27 -7.90 -10.54
N GLY A 53 13.16 -8.48 -10.07
CA GLY A 53 12.06 -7.74 -9.46
C GLY A 53 11.42 -6.76 -10.46
N ASP A 54 11.19 -5.51 -10.04
CA ASP A 54 10.56 -4.47 -10.86
C ASP A 54 11.25 -4.23 -12.22
N TYR A 55 12.57 -4.39 -12.29
CA TYR A 55 13.35 -4.23 -13.52
C TYR A 55 13.05 -5.30 -14.57
N THR A 56 12.64 -6.49 -14.13
CA THR A 56 12.29 -7.59 -15.03
C THR A 56 10.90 -7.39 -15.64
N TYR A 57 9.99 -6.71 -14.92
CA TYR A 57 8.64 -6.42 -15.39
C TYR A 57 8.56 -5.21 -16.33
N LEU A 58 9.46 -4.23 -16.20
CA LEU A 58 9.49 -3.00 -17.01
C LEU A 58 10.35 -3.08 -18.28
N ARG A 59 11.01 -4.22 -18.55
CA ARG A 59 11.84 -4.42 -19.75
C ARG A 59 11.05 -5.05 -20.88
#